data_AF-A0A0C2CM56-F1
#
_entry.id   AF-A0A0C2CM56-F1
#
_cell.length_a   1.000
_cell.length_b   1.000
_cell.length_c   1.000
_cell.angle_alpha   90.00
_cell.angle_beta   90.00
_cell.angle_gamma   90.00
#
_symmetry.space_group_name_H-M   'P 1'
#
loop_
_entity.id
_entity.type
_entity.pdbx_description
1 polymer ?
#
loop_
_entity_poly.entity_id
_entity_poly.type
_entity_poly.pdbx_seq_one_letter_code
_entity_poly.pdbx_strand_id
1 'polypeptide(L)'
;MLFSGLCVALGTVVACSDSSADEGNSSLTTLETGDGITDSNTTPPGDGDGDTGDGDGDTNGDGDGDTNGCPPGGCLDLEEATDSGTGPGGCASGDGSCGLVDLLFVIDNSGTMGEEQVNLSANFPLLIDRLQELTDNEGNPLNPNVNIMVTTTDLGHPQCTPFEPEGYEPAQGAPQNVACINRLEDFDGLGSNAPSFPEACTVGCPVAVAPLDPFIHFEGADASTTNIPGNNVKGALSCIGPQGINGCGYEAPLEGMLQAINPTAEWNQGNKPFLRNGAILAIAIITDEADCSVRSPNGYAFFTNQMQNTYWEINPDTGTKTQATSAVCWNAGVDCGAPDMNGVYADCNSIDTGVLHSKDRYLTYLQDELIAHQNKEVIMLGILGVPPVTAHNDLPPFEPTAGGVMDLVYRQWIDGAYPAGDILPGDNSTAAKKEFEFGVGPGCTGENGMGGFTGQAIPPVRVKEVCEALNEDDKIRCCIESICDTDFSDAIGCLTGIIQTVVDPPK
;
A
#
# COMPACT_ATOMS: atom_id res chain seq x y z
N MET A 1 -10.84 -18.22 -32.96
CA MET A 1 -11.22 -19.56 -32.46
C MET A 1 -12.13 -19.33 -31.25
N LEU A 2 -13.09 -20.21 -30.96
CA LEU A 2 -13.98 -19.97 -29.82
C LEU A 2 -13.20 -20.15 -28.51
N PHE A 3 -13.08 -19.08 -27.72
CA PHE A 3 -12.81 -19.19 -26.30
C PHE A 3 -14.15 -19.35 -25.58
N SER A 4 -14.23 -20.36 -24.72
CA SER A 4 -15.39 -20.60 -23.87
C SER A 4 -15.20 -19.81 -22.58
N GLY A 5 -16.18 -18.99 -22.21
CA GLY A 5 -16.15 -18.32 -20.91
C GLY A 5 -16.12 -19.35 -19.79
N LEU A 6 -15.17 -19.19 -18.87
CA LEU A 6 -15.06 -19.97 -17.66
C LEU A 6 -15.25 -18.99 -16.51
N CYS A 7 -16.46 -18.92 -15.93
CA CYS A 7 -16.66 -18.19 -14.68
C CYS A 7 -15.92 -18.97 -13.58
N VAL A 8 -14.77 -18.44 -13.15
CA VAL A 8 -14.10 -18.87 -11.93
C VAL A 8 -14.91 -18.31 -10.77
N ALA A 9 -15.17 -19.13 -9.75
CA ALA A 9 -15.78 -18.65 -8.52
C ALA A 9 -14.69 -17.94 -7.71
N LEU A 10 -14.86 -16.64 -7.46
CA LEU A 10 -14.03 -15.88 -6.54
C LEU A 10 -14.23 -16.48 -5.14
N GLY A 11 -13.21 -17.19 -4.65
CA GLY A 11 -13.16 -17.64 -3.27
C GLY A 11 -12.88 -16.43 -2.38
N THR A 12 -13.78 -16.14 -1.45
CA THR A 12 -13.55 -15.10 -0.44
C THR A 12 -12.37 -15.47 0.43
N VAL A 13 -11.30 -14.69 0.36
CA VAL A 13 -10.12 -14.82 1.23
C VAL A 13 -10.51 -14.31 2.62
N VAL A 14 -11.10 -15.20 3.42
CA VAL A 14 -11.21 -14.98 4.86
C VAL A 14 -9.78 -14.88 5.39
N ALA A 15 -9.42 -13.74 5.98
CA ALA A 15 -8.16 -13.55 6.70
C ALA A 15 -7.86 -14.78 7.56
N CYS A 16 -6.76 -15.45 7.23
CA CYS A 16 -6.67 -16.91 7.21
C CYS A 16 -7.22 -17.67 8.44
N SER A 17 -8.33 -18.41 8.27
CA SER A 17 -8.83 -19.39 9.25
C SER A 17 -9.80 -20.41 8.61
N ASP A 18 -9.28 -21.58 8.27
CA ASP A 18 -10.06 -22.69 7.72
C ASP A 18 -10.64 -23.54 8.86
N SER A 19 -11.91 -23.31 9.22
CA SER A 19 -12.59 -24.00 10.33
C SER A 19 -13.21 -25.34 9.89
N SER A 20 -12.37 -26.34 9.65
CA SER A 20 -12.82 -27.72 9.40
C SER A 20 -13.28 -28.43 10.68
N ALA A 21 -14.59 -28.49 10.91
CA ALA A 21 -15.19 -29.35 11.93
C ALA A 21 -15.38 -30.78 11.39
N ASP A 22 -14.66 -31.76 11.96
CA ASP A 22 -14.80 -33.17 11.60
C ASP A 22 -15.34 -34.00 12.79
N GLU A 23 -16.41 -34.78 12.56
CA GLU A 23 -17.03 -35.62 13.59
C GLU A 23 -16.32 -36.98 13.70
N GLY A 24 -15.43 -37.12 14.69
CA GLY A 24 -14.62 -38.33 14.93
C GLY A 24 -14.84 -39.01 16.29
N ASN A 25 -15.93 -39.76 16.47
CA ASN A 25 -16.19 -40.56 17.68
C ASN A 25 -15.22 -41.75 17.84
N SER A 26 -14.42 -41.83 18.92
CA SER A 26 -14.20 -43.07 19.73
C SER A 26 -13.25 -42.92 20.93
N SER A 27 -13.56 -43.63 22.01
CA SER A 27 -12.66 -44.26 23.02
C SER A 27 -11.74 -43.39 23.90
N LEU A 28 -12.33 -42.93 25.00
CA LEU A 28 -11.93 -43.29 26.38
C LEU A 28 -10.69 -44.21 26.55
N THR A 29 -9.57 -43.66 27.03
CA THR A 29 -8.63 -44.37 27.95
C THR A 29 -8.03 -43.42 28.98
N THR A 30 -8.10 -43.84 30.24
CA THR A 30 -7.56 -43.16 31.43
C THR A 30 -6.09 -43.50 31.70
N LEU A 31 -5.28 -42.52 32.14
CA LEU A 31 -4.05 -42.67 32.95
C LEU A 31 -3.70 -41.26 33.48
N GLU A 32 -4.13 -40.90 34.68
CA GLU A 32 -3.39 -41.01 35.96
C GLU A 32 -2.15 -40.10 36.08
N THR A 33 -2.33 -39.06 36.90
CA THR A 33 -1.31 -38.21 37.51
C THR A 33 -0.53 -38.93 38.61
N GLY A 34 0.76 -38.64 38.82
CA GLY A 34 1.39 -38.96 40.12
C GLY A 34 2.92 -38.85 40.23
N ASP A 35 3.36 -37.83 40.98
CA ASP A 35 4.56 -37.75 41.85
C ASP A 35 6.00 -37.91 41.33
N GLY A 36 6.91 -37.12 41.95
CA GLY A 36 8.37 -37.22 41.74
C GLY A 36 9.23 -36.08 42.31
N ILE A 37 9.06 -35.66 43.57
CA ILE A 37 9.93 -34.64 44.23
C ILE A 37 11.12 -35.27 44.97
N THR A 38 12.34 -34.83 44.67
CA THR A 38 13.57 -34.81 45.52
C THR A 38 14.51 -33.73 44.94
N ASP A 39 14.80 -32.56 45.51
CA ASP A 39 15.31 -32.13 46.85
C ASP A 39 16.87 -32.06 46.95
N SER A 40 17.35 -30.99 47.63
CA SER A 40 18.67 -30.73 48.23
C SER A 40 19.83 -30.16 47.39
N ASN A 41 20.19 -28.86 47.59
CA ASN A 41 21.34 -28.49 48.46
C ASN A 41 21.56 -26.97 48.78
N THR A 42 22.24 -26.71 49.90
CA THR A 42 22.48 -25.41 50.62
C THR A 42 23.99 -25.00 50.65
N THR A 43 24.48 -23.76 50.88
CA THR A 43 23.94 -22.39 51.18
C THR A 43 25.05 -21.31 50.93
N PRO A 44 24.72 -19.99 50.83
CA PRO A 44 25.68 -18.84 50.80
C PRO A 44 26.17 -18.46 52.24
N PRO A 45 27.05 -17.45 52.55
CA PRO A 45 27.15 -16.06 52.01
C PRO A 45 28.58 -15.41 51.91
N GLY A 46 28.64 -14.08 51.67
CA GLY A 46 29.83 -13.21 51.81
C GLY A 46 29.50 -11.70 51.68
N ASP A 47 29.77 -10.91 52.72
CA ASP A 47 29.38 -9.48 52.85
C ASP A 47 30.44 -8.48 52.33
N GLY A 48 30.05 -7.21 52.10
CA GLY A 48 30.99 -6.10 51.87
C GLY A 48 30.36 -4.72 51.60
N ASP A 49 30.19 -3.90 52.65
CA ASP A 49 29.87 -2.45 52.54
C ASP A 49 31.07 -1.62 52.06
N GLY A 50 30.85 -0.52 51.31
CA GLY A 50 31.97 0.29 50.78
C GLY A 50 31.65 1.60 50.02
N ASP A 51 31.00 2.54 50.69
CA ASP A 51 31.14 4.03 50.62
C ASP A 51 31.51 4.80 49.30
N THR A 52 30.65 5.78 48.97
CA THR A 52 30.84 7.02 48.15
C THR A 52 31.55 7.01 46.78
N GLY A 53 30.84 7.55 45.78
CA GLY A 53 31.44 8.12 44.57
C GLY A 53 30.36 8.72 43.64
N ASP A 54 30.16 10.04 43.70
CA ASP A 54 29.25 10.74 42.76
C ASP A 54 29.78 10.63 41.32
N GLY A 55 28.88 10.38 40.37
CA GLY A 55 29.19 10.29 38.95
C GLY A 55 27.92 10.35 38.12
N ASP A 56 27.56 11.56 37.67
CA ASP A 56 26.49 11.77 36.71
C ASP A 56 26.76 10.98 35.41
N GLY A 57 25.74 10.30 34.90
CA GLY A 57 25.86 9.44 33.74
C GLY A 57 24.51 8.89 33.32
N ASP A 58 23.72 9.74 32.66
CA ASP A 58 22.48 9.31 32.00
C ASP A 58 22.76 8.17 31.03
N THR A 59 22.09 7.04 31.26
CA THR A 59 22.04 5.92 30.32
C THR A 59 20.58 5.46 30.16
N ASN A 60 19.75 6.36 29.65
CA ASN A 60 18.60 5.95 28.86
C ASN A 60 19.16 5.42 27.54
N GLY A 61 19.36 4.11 27.50
CA GLY A 61 19.79 3.36 26.34
C GLY A 61 18.82 2.21 26.11
N ASP A 62 17.53 2.53 26.06
CA ASP A 62 16.48 1.62 25.61
C ASP A 62 16.64 1.49 24.09
N GLY A 63 17.59 0.62 23.71
CA GLY A 63 17.76 0.20 22.33
C GLY A 63 16.62 -0.75 21.99
N ASP A 64 15.55 -0.21 21.41
CA ASP A 64 14.48 -0.96 20.77
C ASP A 64 15.04 -1.67 19.53
N GLY A 65 15.71 -2.80 19.79
CA GLY A 65 16.14 -3.77 18.80
C GLY A 65 14.95 -4.62 18.36
N ASP A 66 13.99 -3.99 17.67
CA ASP A 66 12.97 -4.70 16.91
C ASP A 66 13.15 -4.40 15.41
N THR A 67 13.65 -5.40 14.68
CA THR A 67 13.87 -5.31 13.22
C THR A 67 12.68 -5.86 12.43
N ASN A 68 11.58 -6.23 13.09
CA ASN A 68 10.41 -6.79 12.42
C ASN A 68 9.53 -5.67 11.87
N GLY A 69 9.46 -5.54 10.55
CA GLY A 69 8.70 -4.49 9.84
C GLY A 69 9.56 -3.37 9.24
N CYS A 70 10.87 -3.37 9.44
CA CYS A 70 11.77 -2.31 8.97
C CYS A 70 12.68 -2.79 7.83
N PRO A 71 12.83 -1.99 6.75
CA PRO A 71 13.73 -2.35 5.66
C PRO A 71 15.21 -2.40 6.09
N PRO A 72 16.09 -3.05 5.30
CA PRO A 72 17.54 -3.00 5.49
C PRO A 72 18.06 -1.54 5.53
N GLY A 73 18.41 -1.08 6.73
CA GLY A 73 18.72 0.32 7.04
C GLY A 73 18.03 0.84 8.30
N GLY A 74 16.96 0.17 8.74
CA GLY A 74 16.11 0.58 9.87
C GLY A 74 14.90 1.39 9.40
N CYS A 75 13.85 1.43 10.22
CA CYS A 75 12.68 2.25 9.93
C CYS A 75 13.02 3.74 10.00
N LEU A 76 12.36 4.57 9.18
CA LEU A 76 12.32 6.01 9.41
C LEU A 76 11.51 6.29 10.69
N ASP A 77 12.21 6.58 11.79
CA ASP A 77 11.58 7.20 12.95
C ASP A 77 11.61 8.73 12.81
N LEU A 78 10.47 9.37 13.08
CA LEU A 78 10.31 10.83 12.99
C LEU A 78 10.27 11.48 14.38
N GLU A 79 10.38 10.71 15.47
CA GLU A 79 10.45 11.27 16.83
C GLU A 79 11.78 12.00 17.11
N GLU A 80 12.85 11.72 16.35
CA GLU A 80 14.05 12.57 16.27
C GLU A 80 14.13 13.27 14.90
N ALA A 81 13.94 14.60 14.89
CA ALA A 81 14.10 15.42 13.69
C ALA A 81 15.55 15.38 13.16
N THR A 82 15.81 14.52 12.18
CA THR A 82 17.11 14.44 11.52
C THR A 82 17.36 15.70 10.68
N ASP A 83 18.45 16.41 10.95
CA ASP A 83 18.92 17.57 10.19
C ASP A 83 19.30 17.17 8.74
N SER A 84 18.28 17.03 7.88
CA SER A 84 18.40 16.81 6.45
C SER A 84 18.78 18.12 5.75
N GLY A 85 19.97 18.62 6.10
CA GLY A 85 20.34 20.03 5.94
C GLY A 85 20.07 20.62 4.56
N THR A 86 19.37 21.76 4.55
CA THR A 86 19.01 22.63 3.40
C THR A 86 19.60 22.21 2.04
N GLY A 87 18.83 21.39 1.33
CA GLY A 87 19.18 20.95 -0.03
C GLY A 87 19.30 22.12 -1.01
N PRO A 88 20.05 21.98 -2.11
CA PRO A 88 19.99 22.93 -3.22
C PRO A 88 18.55 22.98 -3.72
N GLY A 89 17.96 24.18 -3.75
CA GLY A 89 16.52 24.36 -3.97
C GLY A 89 15.99 23.59 -5.19
N GLY A 90 15.00 22.73 -4.95
CA GLY A 90 14.37 21.92 -5.99
C GLY A 90 13.43 22.69 -6.91
N CYS A 91 12.73 21.94 -7.76
CA CYS A 91 11.90 22.43 -8.87
C CYS A 91 10.83 23.50 -8.54
N ALA A 92 10.55 23.80 -7.26
CA ALA A 92 9.63 24.86 -6.86
C ALA A 92 10.09 26.30 -7.26
N SER A 93 11.28 26.48 -7.84
CA SER A 93 11.73 27.78 -8.39
C SER A 93 10.98 28.21 -9.67
N GLY A 94 10.27 27.31 -10.36
CA GLY A 94 9.46 27.63 -11.55
C GLY A 94 10.26 28.18 -12.74
N ASP A 95 11.56 27.91 -12.80
CA ASP A 95 12.50 28.48 -13.77
C ASP A 95 12.75 27.59 -15.02
N GLY A 96 11.99 26.50 -15.16
CA GLY A 96 12.10 25.55 -16.27
C GLY A 96 13.34 24.64 -16.23
N SER A 97 14.15 24.70 -15.16
CA SER A 97 15.32 23.81 -15.01
C SER A 97 15.01 22.42 -14.46
N CYS A 98 13.73 22.12 -14.21
CA CYS A 98 13.25 20.89 -13.60
C CYS A 98 13.31 19.68 -14.57
N GLY A 99 14.48 19.07 -14.70
CA GLY A 99 14.69 17.89 -15.53
C GLY A 99 14.70 16.55 -14.79
N LEU A 100 14.49 16.51 -13.46
CA LEU A 100 14.64 15.31 -12.64
C LEU A 100 13.29 14.86 -12.04
N VAL A 101 12.91 13.60 -12.26
CA VAL A 101 11.66 12.99 -11.74
C VAL A 101 11.96 11.67 -11.05
N ASP A 102 11.57 11.53 -9.80
CA ASP A 102 11.59 10.29 -9.02
C ASP A 102 10.14 9.82 -8.84
N LEU A 103 9.77 8.71 -9.49
CA LEU A 103 8.44 8.14 -9.44
C LEU A 103 8.45 6.86 -8.60
N LEU A 104 7.71 6.86 -7.50
CA LEU A 104 7.51 5.71 -6.62
C LEU A 104 6.15 5.10 -6.89
N PHE A 105 6.10 3.80 -7.17
CA PHE A 105 4.88 3.00 -7.13
C PHE A 105 4.84 2.18 -5.85
N VAL A 106 3.76 2.32 -5.08
CA VAL A 106 3.41 1.47 -3.94
C VAL A 106 2.16 0.70 -4.36
N ILE A 107 2.32 -0.57 -4.69
CA ILE A 107 1.28 -1.39 -5.31
C ILE A 107 0.84 -2.49 -4.36
N ASP A 108 -0.45 -2.57 -4.14
CA ASP A 108 -1.10 -3.60 -3.35
C ASP A 108 -0.90 -4.99 -3.95
N ASN A 109 -0.40 -5.92 -3.13
CA ASN A 109 -0.14 -7.31 -3.49
C ASN A 109 -1.00 -8.30 -2.71
N SER A 110 -2.14 -7.86 -2.18
CA SER A 110 -3.14 -8.69 -1.53
C SER A 110 -3.82 -9.66 -2.50
N GLY A 111 -4.58 -10.61 -1.94
CA GLY A 111 -5.27 -11.67 -2.69
C GLY A 111 -6.37 -11.21 -3.65
N THR A 112 -6.85 -9.97 -3.53
CA THR A 112 -7.96 -9.41 -4.33
C THR A 112 -7.48 -8.72 -5.61
N MET A 113 -6.30 -8.09 -5.58
CA MET A 113 -5.67 -7.28 -6.63
C MET A 113 -5.35 -7.97 -7.98
N GLY A 114 -5.80 -9.20 -8.21
CA GLY A 114 -5.42 -10.02 -9.36
C GLY A 114 -5.85 -9.46 -10.71
N GLU A 115 -7.09 -8.96 -10.83
CA GLU A 115 -7.63 -8.39 -12.06
C GLU A 115 -7.17 -6.92 -12.23
N GLU A 116 -7.06 -6.18 -11.13
CA GLU A 116 -6.53 -4.81 -11.04
C GLU A 116 -5.10 -4.75 -11.58
N GLN A 117 -4.23 -5.69 -11.17
CA GLN A 117 -2.85 -5.75 -11.67
C GLN A 117 -2.77 -6.11 -13.16
N VAL A 118 -3.73 -6.85 -13.73
CA VAL A 118 -3.82 -7.03 -15.19
C VAL A 118 -4.03 -5.68 -15.88
N ASN A 119 -5.01 -4.89 -15.41
CA ASN A 119 -5.33 -3.57 -15.97
C ASN A 119 -4.20 -2.56 -15.77
N LEU A 120 -3.52 -2.61 -14.62
CA LEU A 120 -2.34 -1.79 -14.33
C LEU A 120 -1.16 -2.13 -15.24
N SER A 121 -0.88 -3.43 -15.43
CA SER A 121 0.21 -3.91 -16.28
C SER A 121 0.10 -3.41 -17.73
N ALA A 122 -1.12 -3.34 -18.26
CA ALA A 122 -1.42 -2.90 -19.62
C ALA A 122 -1.16 -1.40 -19.84
N ASN A 123 -1.19 -0.60 -18.77
CA ASN A 123 -1.10 0.86 -18.83
C ASN A 123 0.32 1.41 -18.60
N PHE A 124 1.23 0.64 -17.99
CA PHE A 124 2.63 1.07 -17.81
C PHE A 124 3.37 1.55 -19.07
N PRO A 125 3.17 0.98 -20.29
CA PRO A 125 3.79 1.50 -21.50
C PRO A 125 3.39 2.95 -21.82
N LEU A 126 2.13 3.32 -21.55
CA LEU A 126 1.60 4.67 -21.79
C LEU A 126 2.24 5.71 -20.87
N LEU A 127 2.49 5.37 -19.60
CA LEU A 127 3.20 6.25 -18.67
C LEU A 127 4.58 6.64 -19.18
N ILE A 128 5.34 5.68 -19.71
CA ILE A 128 6.67 5.96 -20.28
C ILE A 128 6.55 6.84 -21.52
N ASP A 129 5.55 6.63 -22.38
CA ASP A 129 5.27 7.53 -23.51
C ASP A 129 4.99 8.97 -23.01
N ARG A 130 4.07 9.13 -22.04
CA ARG A 130 3.73 10.45 -21.49
C ARG A 130 4.92 11.18 -20.86
N LEU A 131 5.77 10.47 -20.12
CA LEU A 131 7.00 11.04 -19.55
C LEU A 131 8.01 11.47 -20.63
N GLN A 132 8.04 10.79 -21.78
CA GLN A 132 8.88 11.15 -22.93
C GLN A 132 8.27 12.29 -23.79
N GLU A 133 6.94 12.48 -23.73
CA GLU A 133 6.20 13.55 -24.40
C GLU A 133 6.27 14.92 -23.69
N LEU A 134 6.74 14.99 -22.44
CA LEU A 134 6.82 16.24 -21.66
C LEU A 134 7.64 17.33 -22.36
N THR A 135 7.18 18.59 -22.27
CA THR A 135 7.81 19.75 -22.89
C THR A 135 8.18 20.86 -21.90
N ASP A 136 9.18 21.68 -22.28
CA ASP A 136 9.50 22.93 -21.59
C ASP A 136 8.55 24.08 -21.95
N ASN A 137 8.72 25.24 -21.28
CA ASN A 137 7.91 26.45 -21.45
C ASN A 137 8.00 27.12 -22.84
N GLU A 138 8.91 26.64 -23.69
CA GLU A 138 9.11 27.05 -25.08
C GLU A 138 8.52 26.03 -26.08
N GLY A 139 8.06 24.88 -25.59
CA GLY A 139 7.50 23.77 -26.37
C GLY A 139 8.53 22.80 -26.94
N ASN A 140 9.76 22.80 -26.43
CA ASN A 140 10.77 21.81 -26.79
C ASN A 140 10.61 20.53 -25.92
N PRO A 141 10.96 19.33 -26.42
CA PRO A 141 10.95 18.12 -25.61
C PRO A 141 11.91 18.22 -24.41
N LEU A 142 11.39 18.00 -23.21
CA LEU A 142 12.13 18.08 -21.94
C LEU A 142 13.20 16.98 -21.85
N ASN A 143 12.87 15.76 -22.28
CA ASN A 143 13.69 14.55 -22.14
C ASN A 143 14.15 14.32 -20.68
N PRO A 144 13.21 14.18 -19.72
CA PRO A 144 13.54 14.12 -18.29
C PRO A 144 14.49 12.97 -17.96
N ASN A 145 15.27 13.15 -16.91
CA ASN A 145 16.06 12.12 -16.26
C ASN A 145 15.22 11.51 -15.12
N VAL A 146 14.72 10.30 -15.36
CA VAL A 146 13.69 9.66 -14.56
C VAL A 146 14.26 8.47 -13.79
N ASN A 147 13.95 8.41 -12.50
CA ASN A 147 14.01 7.20 -11.68
C ASN A 147 12.58 6.66 -11.51
N ILE A 148 12.35 5.35 -11.69
CA ILE A 148 11.08 4.69 -11.32
C ILE A 148 11.37 3.51 -10.41
N MET A 149 10.86 3.59 -9.17
CA MET A 149 10.91 2.54 -8.16
C MET A 149 9.53 1.94 -7.98
N VAL A 150 9.46 0.63 -7.72
CA VAL A 150 8.23 -0.09 -7.39
C VAL A 150 8.47 -0.85 -6.07
N THR A 151 7.50 -0.82 -5.17
CA THR A 151 7.44 -1.57 -3.90
C THR A 151 6.00 -2.05 -3.68
N THR A 152 5.82 -2.96 -2.73
CA THR A 152 4.49 -3.34 -2.24
C THR A 152 4.00 -2.48 -1.07
N THR A 153 2.73 -2.64 -0.72
CA THR A 153 2.08 -2.17 0.53
C THR A 153 2.33 -3.08 1.73
N ASP A 154 2.88 -4.29 1.52
CA ASP A 154 3.11 -5.30 2.55
C ASP A 154 4.40 -5.02 3.36
N LEU A 155 4.23 -4.78 4.66
CA LEU A 155 5.33 -4.68 5.64
C LEU A 155 5.46 -5.93 6.54
N GLY A 156 4.61 -6.94 6.35
CA GLY A 156 4.47 -8.10 7.22
C GLY A 156 3.57 -7.85 8.42
N HIS A 157 2.81 -8.88 8.80
CA HIS A 157 1.90 -8.81 9.93
C HIS A 157 1.81 -10.16 10.67
N PRO A 158 1.81 -10.21 12.02
CA PRO A 158 1.79 -11.48 12.77
C PRO A 158 0.58 -12.40 12.54
N GLN A 159 -0.49 -11.94 11.89
CA GLN A 159 -1.61 -12.79 11.44
C GLN A 159 -1.36 -13.44 10.07
N CYS A 160 -0.45 -12.90 9.24
CA CYS A 160 -0.11 -13.40 7.92
C CYS A 160 1.08 -14.38 7.97
N THR A 161 2.06 -14.14 8.86
CA THR A 161 3.27 -14.97 9.02
C THR A 161 3.07 -16.49 9.11
N PRO A 162 2.00 -17.04 9.69
CA PRO A 162 1.75 -18.48 9.68
C PRO A 162 1.37 -19.07 8.30
N PHE A 163 1.09 -18.22 7.31
CA PHE A 163 0.56 -18.55 5.98
C PHE A 163 1.45 -18.09 4.82
N GLU A 164 2.44 -17.23 5.10
CA GLU A 164 3.45 -16.77 4.15
C GLU A 164 4.25 -17.96 3.56
N PRO A 165 4.61 -17.93 2.25
CA PRO A 165 5.44 -18.97 1.62
C PRO A 165 6.82 -19.13 2.27
N GLU A 166 7.44 -20.30 2.13
CA GLU A 166 8.80 -20.55 2.65
C GLU A 166 9.83 -19.64 1.96
N GLY A 167 10.38 -18.67 2.71
CA GLY A 167 11.33 -17.68 2.19
C GLY A 167 10.69 -16.45 1.57
N TYR A 168 9.39 -16.22 1.77
CA TYR A 168 8.76 -14.93 1.55
C TYR A 168 9.30 -13.90 2.54
N GLU A 169 9.60 -12.71 2.04
CA GLU A 169 10.05 -11.56 2.83
C GLU A 169 9.25 -10.34 2.34
N PRO A 170 8.37 -9.74 3.17
CA PRO A 170 7.61 -8.54 2.80
C PRO A 170 8.53 -7.40 2.36
N ALA A 171 8.10 -6.60 1.37
CA ALA A 171 8.97 -5.59 0.79
C ALA A 171 9.38 -4.50 1.80
N GLN A 172 8.50 -4.10 2.72
CA GLN A 172 8.81 -3.08 3.73
C GLN A 172 9.32 -1.76 3.13
N GLY A 173 8.77 -1.38 1.96
CA GLY A 173 9.21 -0.22 1.18
C GLY A 173 10.44 -0.48 0.28
N ALA A 174 11.03 -1.68 0.30
CA ALA A 174 12.18 -2.02 -0.52
C ALA A 174 11.83 -2.21 -2.01
N PRO A 175 12.77 -1.86 -2.91
CA PRO A 175 12.50 -1.89 -4.34
C PRO A 175 12.39 -3.31 -4.90
N GLN A 176 11.27 -3.59 -5.56
CA GLN A 176 11.06 -4.78 -6.37
C GLN A 176 11.72 -4.59 -7.76
N ASN A 177 12.94 -5.10 -7.92
CA ASN A 177 13.67 -5.07 -9.19
C ASN A 177 13.72 -6.42 -9.93
N VAL A 178 13.03 -7.46 -9.44
CA VAL A 178 12.92 -8.75 -10.11
C VAL A 178 11.69 -8.76 -11.02
N ALA A 179 11.91 -9.05 -12.30
CA ALA A 179 10.83 -9.23 -13.27
C ALA A 179 9.88 -10.36 -12.83
N CYS A 180 8.58 -10.08 -12.84
CA CYS A 180 7.51 -10.93 -12.32
C CYS A 180 7.53 -12.37 -12.88
N ILE A 181 7.98 -12.59 -14.13
CA ILE A 181 8.06 -13.95 -14.70
C ILE A 181 9.13 -14.85 -14.07
N ASN A 182 10.02 -14.27 -13.24
CA ASN A 182 11.01 -15.02 -12.46
C ASN A 182 10.53 -15.27 -11.02
N ARG A 183 9.30 -14.86 -10.69
CA ARG A 183 8.65 -14.97 -9.37
C ARG A 183 7.13 -15.17 -9.56
N LEU A 184 6.77 -16.11 -10.44
CA LEU A 184 5.36 -16.39 -10.77
C LEU A 184 4.61 -17.03 -9.60
N GLU A 185 5.34 -17.63 -8.66
CA GLU A 185 4.87 -18.06 -7.35
C GLU A 185 4.24 -16.93 -6.53
N ASP A 186 4.58 -15.66 -6.78
CA ASP A 186 3.93 -14.53 -6.11
C ASP A 186 2.49 -14.31 -6.58
N PHE A 187 2.10 -14.89 -7.71
CA PHE A 187 0.77 -14.72 -8.32
C PHE A 187 -0.21 -15.84 -7.91
N ASP A 188 0.19 -16.70 -6.97
CA ASP A 188 -0.68 -17.63 -6.24
C ASP A 188 -0.96 -17.05 -4.85
N GLY A 189 -2.24 -16.84 -4.52
CA GLY A 189 -2.64 -16.19 -3.27
C GLY A 189 -2.44 -17.04 -2.01
N LEU A 190 -2.78 -16.48 -0.85
CA LEU A 190 -2.68 -17.19 0.42
C LEU A 190 -3.92 -18.06 0.72
N GLY A 191 -3.71 -19.18 1.42
CA GLY A 191 -4.77 -20.03 1.99
C GLY A 191 -5.15 -21.31 1.20
N SER A 192 -6.06 -22.12 1.76
CA SER A 192 -6.36 -23.49 1.29
C SER A 192 -7.03 -23.59 -0.09
N ASN A 193 -7.59 -22.50 -0.61
CA ASN A 193 -8.18 -22.40 -1.95
C ASN A 193 -7.72 -21.11 -2.64
N ALA A 194 -6.40 -20.86 -2.60
CA ALA A 194 -5.77 -19.69 -3.17
C ALA A 194 -6.22 -19.39 -4.62
N PRO A 195 -6.61 -18.15 -4.95
CA PRO A 195 -6.68 -17.72 -6.34
C PRO A 195 -5.29 -17.73 -6.99
N SER A 196 -5.25 -17.76 -8.32
CA SER A 196 -4.01 -17.78 -9.11
C SER A 196 -4.20 -16.90 -10.34
N PHE A 197 -3.37 -15.87 -10.49
CA PHE A 197 -3.46 -14.86 -11.56
C PHE A 197 -2.11 -14.61 -12.28
N PRO A 198 -1.40 -15.64 -12.78
CA PRO A 198 -0.13 -15.45 -13.50
C PRO A 198 -0.28 -14.63 -14.79
N GLU A 199 -1.49 -14.47 -15.31
CA GLU A 199 -1.83 -13.57 -16.42
C GLU A 199 -1.48 -12.10 -16.14
N ALA A 200 -1.63 -11.62 -14.89
CA ALA A 200 -1.28 -10.25 -14.48
C ALA A 200 0.19 -9.92 -14.76
N CYS A 201 1.06 -10.92 -14.67
CA CYS A 201 2.44 -10.81 -15.11
C CYS A 201 2.62 -11.16 -16.60
N THR A 202 2.17 -12.35 -17.03
CA THR A 202 2.60 -12.95 -18.30
C THR A 202 2.03 -12.29 -19.55
N VAL A 203 0.95 -11.51 -19.43
CA VAL A 203 0.39 -10.70 -20.53
C VAL A 203 1.28 -9.47 -20.81
N GLY A 204 1.68 -8.73 -19.77
CA GLY A 204 2.53 -7.54 -19.87
C GLY A 204 4.02 -7.83 -20.02
N CYS A 205 4.49 -8.95 -19.44
CA CYS A 205 5.91 -9.34 -19.40
C CYS A 205 6.18 -10.66 -20.15
N PRO A 206 6.18 -10.67 -21.50
CA PRO A 206 6.44 -11.90 -22.27
C PRO A 206 7.91 -12.36 -22.24
N VAL A 207 8.83 -11.49 -21.80
CA VAL A 207 10.28 -11.76 -21.66
C VAL A 207 10.76 -10.97 -20.45
N ALA A 208 11.57 -11.59 -19.58
CA ALA A 208 12.11 -10.92 -18.39
C ALA A 208 12.98 -9.73 -18.80
N VAL A 209 12.52 -8.53 -18.43
CA VAL A 209 13.28 -7.29 -18.51
C VAL A 209 13.18 -6.62 -17.13
N ALA A 210 14.33 -6.21 -16.59
CA ALA A 210 14.45 -5.63 -15.27
C ALA A 210 15.65 -4.66 -15.25
N PRO A 211 15.68 -3.67 -14.33
CA PRO A 211 16.86 -2.82 -14.15
C PRO A 211 18.04 -3.60 -13.56
N LEU A 212 19.25 -3.10 -13.82
CA LEU A 212 20.49 -3.61 -13.22
C LEU A 212 20.81 -2.98 -11.85
N ASP A 213 20.23 -1.80 -11.57
CA ASP A 213 20.25 -1.16 -10.25
C ASP A 213 18.89 -1.47 -9.53
N PRO A 214 18.67 -1.03 -8.27
CA PRO A 214 17.40 -1.30 -7.56
C PRO A 214 16.15 -0.67 -8.19
N PHE A 215 16.29 0.32 -9.07
CA PHE A 215 15.16 1.01 -9.72
C PHE A 215 15.45 1.26 -11.20
N ILE A 216 14.40 1.48 -11.98
CA ILE A 216 14.53 1.86 -13.40
C ILE A 216 15.13 3.26 -13.47
N HIS A 217 16.14 3.44 -14.33
CA HIS A 217 16.72 4.75 -14.61
C HIS A 217 16.81 4.98 -16.12
N PHE A 218 16.36 6.14 -16.60
CA PHE A 218 16.57 6.56 -17.99
C PHE A 218 16.66 8.08 -18.15
N GLU A 219 17.40 8.53 -19.18
CA GLU A 219 17.52 9.94 -19.54
C GLU A 219 17.77 10.14 -21.05
N GLY A 220 17.51 11.37 -21.51
CA GLY A 220 17.70 11.79 -22.88
C GLY A 220 16.63 11.26 -23.84
N ALA A 221 16.67 11.76 -25.08
CA ALA A 221 15.69 11.41 -26.11
C ALA A 221 15.61 9.89 -26.30
N ASP A 222 14.38 9.38 -26.43
CA ASP A 222 14.05 7.96 -26.58
C ASP A 222 14.69 7.04 -25.51
N ALA A 223 14.96 7.55 -24.30
CA ALA A 223 15.68 6.83 -23.24
C ALA A 223 17.08 6.33 -23.70
N SER A 224 17.80 7.18 -24.43
CA SER A 224 19.11 6.87 -25.01
C SER A 224 20.16 6.37 -24.00
N THR A 225 20.13 6.88 -22.76
CA THR A 225 20.92 6.37 -21.63
C THR A 225 19.97 5.74 -20.63
N THR A 226 20.21 4.48 -20.25
CA THR A 226 19.37 3.77 -19.28
C THR A 226 20.13 2.59 -18.65
N ASN A 227 19.70 2.16 -17.46
CA ASN A 227 20.18 0.93 -16.83
C ASN A 227 19.40 -0.33 -17.26
N ILE A 228 18.45 -0.22 -18.20
CA ILE A 228 17.64 -1.32 -18.71
C ILE A 228 18.33 -2.07 -19.86
N PRO A 229 18.47 -3.41 -19.78
CA PRO A 229 18.98 -4.22 -20.89
C PRO A 229 18.22 -4.01 -22.19
N GLY A 230 18.94 -3.67 -23.26
CA GLY A 230 18.36 -3.43 -24.59
C GLY A 230 17.52 -2.16 -24.70
N ASN A 231 17.62 -1.24 -23.74
CA ASN A 231 16.86 0.02 -23.65
C ASN A 231 15.33 -0.16 -23.61
N ASN A 232 14.83 -1.34 -23.23
CA ASN A 232 13.39 -1.63 -23.20
C ASN A 232 12.72 -1.15 -21.90
N VAL A 233 12.74 0.16 -21.64
CA VAL A 233 12.19 0.78 -20.40
C VAL A 233 10.72 0.39 -20.18
N LYS A 234 9.90 0.41 -21.24
CA LYS A 234 8.49 0.01 -21.20
C LYS A 234 8.32 -1.44 -20.74
N GLY A 235 9.12 -2.36 -21.32
CA GLY A 235 9.12 -3.76 -20.92
C GLY A 235 9.63 -3.96 -19.49
N ALA A 236 10.63 -3.18 -19.03
CA ALA A 236 11.08 -3.24 -17.65
C ALA A 236 9.95 -2.90 -16.68
N LEU A 237 9.26 -1.77 -16.88
CA LEU A 237 8.15 -1.38 -15.99
C LEU A 237 6.97 -2.37 -16.07
N SER A 238 6.63 -2.85 -17.26
CA SER A 238 5.61 -3.90 -17.45
C SER A 238 5.98 -5.24 -16.78
N CYS A 239 7.26 -5.46 -16.51
CA CYS A 239 7.77 -6.66 -15.85
C CYS A 239 8.00 -6.51 -14.34
N ILE A 240 8.35 -5.34 -13.83
CA ILE A 240 8.52 -5.14 -12.38
C ILE A 240 7.28 -4.57 -11.68
N GLY A 241 6.33 -4.02 -12.44
CA GLY A 241 5.12 -3.38 -11.94
C GLY A 241 4.10 -4.33 -11.30
N PRO A 242 3.72 -5.46 -11.93
CA PRO A 242 2.87 -6.47 -11.28
C PRO A 242 3.59 -7.07 -10.07
N GLN A 243 3.02 -6.94 -8.87
CA GLN A 243 3.65 -7.39 -7.63
C GLN A 243 3.35 -8.84 -7.26
N GLY A 244 2.20 -9.39 -7.69
CA GLY A 244 1.69 -10.66 -7.17
C GLY A 244 0.48 -10.43 -6.27
N ILE A 245 -0.07 -11.51 -5.74
CA ILE A 245 -1.28 -11.55 -4.90
C ILE A 245 -1.09 -12.40 -3.62
N ASN A 246 0.17 -12.71 -3.27
CA ASN A 246 0.58 -13.47 -2.09
C ASN A 246 0.83 -12.61 -0.84
N GLY A 247 0.54 -11.32 -0.91
CA GLY A 247 0.72 -10.35 0.16
C GLY A 247 -0.26 -10.48 1.31
N CYS A 248 0.10 -9.82 2.41
CA CYS A 248 -0.72 -9.78 3.59
C CYS A 248 -1.85 -8.74 3.49
N GLY A 249 -3.10 -9.21 3.42
CA GLY A 249 -4.32 -8.37 3.41
C GLY A 249 -4.59 -7.46 4.63
N TYR A 250 -3.56 -7.20 5.46
CA TYR A 250 -3.45 -6.05 6.36
C TYR A 250 -2.54 -5.00 5.71
N GLU A 251 -2.93 -4.51 4.54
CA GLU A 251 -2.08 -3.72 3.66
C GLU A 251 -1.79 -2.33 4.22
N ALA A 252 -0.53 -1.87 4.15
CA ALA A 252 -0.06 -0.66 4.82
C ALA A 252 0.55 0.36 3.82
N PRO A 253 -0.25 0.90 2.89
CA PRO A 253 0.22 1.78 1.81
C PRO A 253 0.93 3.04 2.28
N LEU A 254 0.51 3.66 3.38
CA LEU A 254 1.13 4.91 3.85
C LEU A 254 2.50 4.68 4.50
N GLU A 255 2.66 3.64 5.31
CA GLU A 255 3.97 3.29 5.87
C GLU A 255 4.90 2.69 4.80
N GLY A 256 4.37 1.91 3.85
CA GLY A 256 5.14 1.38 2.71
C GLY A 256 5.71 2.49 1.82
N MET A 257 4.90 3.51 1.55
CA MET A 257 5.35 4.77 0.94
C MET A 257 6.48 5.42 1.77
N LEU A 258 6.28 5.60 3.08
CA LEU A 258 7.23 6.31 3.94
C LEU A 258 8.59 5.57 4.02
N GLN A 259 8.58 4.24 4.14
CA GLN A 259 9.80 3.44 4.17
C GLN A 259 10.52 3.43 2.81
N ALA A 260 9.80 3.44 1.69
CA ALA A 260 10.41 3.56 0.36
C ALA A 260 11.16 4.88 0.14
N ILE A 261 10.68 5.98 0.74
CA ILE A 261 11.33 7.30 0.68
C ILE A 261 12.24 7.60 1.88
N ASN A 262 12.47 6.62 2.77
CA ASN A 262 13.36 6.77 3.91
C ASN A 262 14.80 7.11 3.45
N PRO A 263 15.39 8.26 3.85
CA PRO A 263 16.73 8.65 3.43
C PRO A 263 17.85 7.76 4.00
N THR A 264 17.57 6.95 5.03
CA THR A 264 18.52 5.96 5.58
C THR A 264 18.46 4.59 4.91
N ALA A 265 17.46 4.32 4.06
CA ALA A 265 17.37 3.05 3.33
C ALA A 265 18.50 2.90 2.28
N GLU A 266 18.96 1.68 2.03
CA GLU A 266 20.12 1.41 1.16
C GLU A 266 19.99 2.05 -0.25
N TRP A 267 18.79 1.97 -0.85
CA TRP A 267 18.50 2.52 -2.18
C TRP A 267 18.40 4.06 -2.22
N ASN A 268 18.30 4.74 -1.08
CA ASN A 268 18.35 6.19 -0.96
C ASN A 268 19.73 6.71 -0.52
N GLN A 269 20.72 5.83 -0.39
CA GLN A 269 22.10 6.19 -0.06
C GLN A 269 23.05 6.18 -1.28
N GLY A 270 24.25 6.70 -1.09
CA GLY A 270 25.36 6.60 -2.06
C GLY A 270 25.28 7.59 -3.23
N ASN A 271 25.90 7.23 -4.35
CA ASN A 271 26.06 8.12 -5.51
C ASN A 271 24.90 8.06 -6.52
N LYS A 272 23.95 7.15 -6.33
CA LYS A 272 22.75 6.95 -7.16
C LYS A 272 21.54 6.65 -6.25
N PRO A 273 21.12 7.59 -5.39
CA PRO A 273 19.92 7.39 -4.60
C PRO A 273 18.68 7.37 -5.52
N PHE A 274 17.64 6.66 -5.11
CA PHE A 274 16.31 6.79 -5.72
C PHE A 274 15.78 8.20 -5.46
N LEU A 275 15.67 8.60 -4.18
CA LEU A 275 15.27 9.94 -3.77
C LEU A 275 16.39 10.95 -4.01
N ARG A 276 16.30 11.73 -5.09
CA ARG A 276 17.32 12.70 -5.49
C ARG A 276 16.99 14.10 -5.02
N ASN A 277 18.03 14.83 -4.62
CA ASN A 277 17.93 16.25 -4.30
C ASN A 277 17.44 17.03 -5.53
N GLY A 278 16.42 17.87 -5.30
CA GLY A 278 15.84 18.75 -6.31
C GLY A 278 14.91 18.10 -7.34
N ALA A 279 14.79 16.77 -7.38
CA ALA A 279 13.85 16.08 -8.26
C ALA A 279 12.40 16.18 -7.76
N ILE A 280 11.44 16.19 -8.69
CA ILE A 280 10.02 15.97 -8.38
C ILE A 280 9.90 14.55 -7.80
N LEU A 281 9.34 14.41 -6.60
CA LEU A 281 8.91 13.12 -6.06
C LEU A 281 7.43 12.94 -6.42
N ALA A 282 7.16 12.01 -7.31
CA ALA A 282 5.83 11.56 -7.65
C ALA A 282 5.56 10.23 -6.94
N ILE A 283 4.44 10.13 -6.22
CA ILE A 283 4.06 8.95 -5.46
C ILE A 283 2.76 8.41 -6.02
N ALA A 284 2.75 7.20 -6.55
CA ALA A 284 1.57 6.49 -6.99
C ALA A 284 1.25 5.37 -6.00
N ILE A 285 0.12 5.48 -5.27
CA ILE A 285 -0.41 4.42 -4.42
C ILE A 285 -1.59 3.76 -5.14
N ILE A 286 -1.52 2.43 -5.30
CA ILE A 286 -2.55 1.62 -5.94
C ILE A 286 -2.97 0.54 -4.94
N THR A 287 -4.22 0.60 -4.44
CA THR A 287 -4.76 -0.34 -3.42
C THR A 287 -6.29 -0.36 -3.44
N ASP A 288 -6.86 -1.54 -3.26
CA ASP A 288 -8.29 -1.78 -3.04
C ASP A 288 -8.65 -1.91 -1.54
N GLU A 289 -7.65 -1.92 -0.65
CA GLU A 289 -7.81 -2.10 0.80
C GLU A 289 -7.81 -0.80 1.62
N ALA A 290 -8.18 -0.91 2.90
CA ALA A 290 -8.06 0.18 3.86
C ALA A 290 -6.65 0.25 4.47
N ASP A 291 -6.06 1.46 4.57
CA ASP A 291 -4.72 1.64 5.13
C ASP A 291 -4.59 1.05 6.55
N CYS A 292 -3.80 -0.01 6.65
CA CYS A 292 -3.49 -0.76 7.85
C CYS A 292 -2.06 -0.54 8.32
N SER A 293 -1.55 0.69 8.23
CA SER A 293 -0.21 1.07 8.71
C SER A 293 -0.10 0.96 10.24
N VAL A 294 0.05 -0.27 10.76
CA VAL A 294 0.06 -0.62 12.19
C VAL A 294 1.28 -0.05 12.91
N ARG A 295 1.07 0.50 14.11
CA ARG A 295 2.14 1.01 14.97
C ARG A 295 2.89 -0.14 15.67
N SER A 296 3.86 -0.73 15.00
CA SER A 296 4.69 -1.82 15.55
C SER A 296 5.42 -1.39 16.84
N PRO A 297 5.65 -2.29 17.82
CA PRO A 297 5.03 -3.62 17.97
C PRO A 297 3.67 -3.55 18.69
N ASN A 298 3.38 -2.45 19.39
CA ASN A 298 2.24 -2.33 20.32
C ASN A 298 0.86 -2.42 19.61
N GLY A 299 0.76 -1.92 18.39
CA GLY A 299 -0.45 -1.96 17.56
C GLY A 299 -0.88 -3.38 17.22
N TYR A 300 0.05 -4.31 16.96
CA TYR A 300 -0.26 -5.71 16.67
C TYR A 300 -1.01 -6.43 17.79
N ALA A 301 -0.95 -5.95 19.03
CA ALA A 301 -1.73 -6.49 20.15
C ALA A 301 -3.25 -6.36 19.88
N PHE A 302 -3.69 -5.31 19.18
CA PHE A 302 -5.08 -5.12 18.76
C PHE A 302 -5.52 -6.03 17.60
N PHE A 303 -4.63 -6.86 17.04
CA PHE A 303 -4.94 -7.87 16.02
C PHE A 303 -4.74 -9.30 16.53
N THR A 304 -3.83 -9.49 17.48
CA THR A 304 -3.41 -10.82 17.97
C THR A 304 -4.01 -11.20 19.32
N ASN A 305 -4.34 -10.23 20.19
CA ASN A 305 -4.82 -10.49 21.54
C ASN A 305 -6.35 -10.37 21.64
N GLN A 306 -7.04 -11.48 21.88
CA GLN A 306 -8.49 -11.51 22.09
C GLN A 306 -8.96 -10.64 23.27
N MET A 307 -8.08 -10.30 24.23
CA MET A 307 -8.38 -9.37 25.32
C MET A 307 -8.32 -7.89 24.91
N GLN A 308 -7.84 -7.58 23.70
CA GLN A 308 -7.75 -6.23 23.12
C GLN A 308 -8.58 -6.10 21.83
N ASN A 309 -9.67 -6.86 21.74
CA ASN A 309 -10.59 -6.93 20.60
C ASN A 309 -11.53 -5.71 20.42
N THR A 310 -11.14 -4.51 20.87
CA THR A 310 -11.97 -3.30 20.83
C THR A 310 -12.50 -3.04 19.42
N TYR A 311 -11.61 -3.10 18.43
CA TYR A 311 -11.86 -2.76 17.02
C TYR A 311 -12.26 -3.97 16.14
N TRP A 312 -12.34 -5.18 16.71
CA TRP A 312 -12.71 -6.37 15.94
C TRP A 312 -14.20 -6.37 15.64
N GLU A 313 -14.59 -6.88 14.49
CA GLU A 313 -16.01 -7.09 14.22
C GLU A 313 -16.60 -8.30 14.94
N ILE A 314 -17.92 -8.29 15.09
CA ILE A 314 -18.66 -9.44 15.62
C ILE A 314 -18.81 -10.46 14.49
N ASN A 315 -18.19 -11.63 14.63
CA ASN A 315 -18.39 -12.72 13.68
C ASN A 315 -19.89 -13.10 13.66
N PRO A 316 -20.57 -13.06 12.49
CA PRO A 316 -22.02 -13.25 12.41
C PRO A 316 -22.46 -14.70 12.68
N ASP A 317 -21.56 -15.66 12.45
CA ASP A 317 -21.83 -17.10 12.64
C ASP A 317 -21.79 -17.49 14.13
N THR A 318 -20.92 -16.85 14.91
CA THR A 318 -20.72 -17.15 16.34
C THR A 318 -21.34 -16.12 17.29
N GLY A 319 -21.55 -14.88 16.84
CA GLY A 319 -21.95 -13.76 17.68
C GLY A 319 -20.84 -13.27 18.62
N THR A 320 -19.55 -13.51 18.30
CA THR A 320 -18.40 -13.21 19.17
C THR A 320 -17.26 -12.49 18.46
N LYS A 321 -16.53 -11.64 19.20
CA LYS A 321 -15.26 -11.04 18.77
C LYS A 321 -14.08 -11.99 19.09
N THR A 322 -13.95 -13.06 18.30
CA THR A 322 -12.97 -14.15 18.53
C THR A 322 -11.83 -14.22 17.54
N GLN A 323 -11.87 -13.44 16.45
CA GLN A 323 -10.84 -13.35 15.42
C GLN A 323 -10.76 -11.90 14.90
N ALA A 324 -9.56 -11.45 14.52
CA ALA A 324 -9.33 -10.21 13.79
C ALA A 324 -9.46 -10.40 12.28
N THR A 325 -9.79 -9.33 11.58
CA THR A 325 -9.96 -9.22 10.12
C THR A 325 -9.51 -7.84 9.66
N SER A 326 -9.42 -7.59 8.35
CA SER A 326 -9.06 -6.29 7.77
C SER A 326 -9.98 -5.14 8.23
N ALA A 327 -11.21 -5.46 8.66
CA ALA A 327 -12.11 -4.55 9.39
C ALA A 327 -11.45 -3.81 10.58
N VAL A 328 -10.42 -4.38 11.22
CA VAL A 328 -9.68 -3.71 12.30
C VAL A 328 -8.93 -2.47 11.80
N CYS A 329 -8.43 -2.49 10.55
CA CYS A 329 -7.74 -1.36 9.93
C CYS A 329 -8.69 -0.17 9.77
N TRP A 330 -9.90 -0.43 9.25
CA TRP A 330 -10.97 0.56 9.18
C TRP A 330 -11.39 1.05 10.57
N ASN A 331 -11.82 0.14 11.45
CA ASN A 331 -12.39 0.44 12.76
C ASN A 331 -11.43 1.16 13.72
N ALA A 332 -10.12 0.94 13.58
CA ALA A 332 -9.10 1.61 14.38
C ALA A 332 -8.58 2.90 13.72
N GLY A 333 -8.82 3.11 12.43
CA GLY A 333 -8.28 4.22 11.63
C GLY A 333 -9.28 5.30 11.23
N VAL A 334 -10.59 5.04 11.32
CA VAL A 334 -11.67 5.91 10.80
C VAL A 334 -12.81 6.08 11.81
N ASP A 335 -13.36 7.29 11.94
CA ASP A 335 -14.64 7.58 12.60
C ASP A 335 -15.65 8.15 11.59
N CYS A 336 -16.82 7.50 11.51
CA CYS A 336 -17.95 7.89 10.65
C CYS A 336 -19.18 8.35 11.46
N GLY A 337 -19.09 8.38 12.79
CA GLY A 337 -20.24 8.56 13.67
C GLY A 337 -21.28 7.44 13.49
N ALA A 338 -22.56 7.81 13.50
CA ALA A 338 -23.67 6.88 13.32
C ALA A 338 -24.25 6.98 11.89
N PRO A 339 -24.58 5.86 11.24
CA PRO A 339 -25.23 5.88 9.94
C PRO A 339 -26.68 6.34 10.04
N ASP A 340 -27.25 6.73 8.90
CA ASP A 340 -28.67 7.03 8.76
C ASP A 340 -29.55 5.76 8.76
N MET A 341 -30.86 5.93 8.54
CA MET A 341 -31.80 4.79 8.50
C MET A 341 -31.59 3.82 7.33
N ASN A 342 -30.74 4.16 6.36
CA ASN A 342 -30.41 3.36 5.19
C ASN A 342 -28.99 2.76 5.28
N GLY A 343 -28.28 2.95 6.39
CA GLY A 343 -26.90 2.48 6.56
C GLY A 343 -25.84 3.41 5.95
N VAL A 344 -26.19 4.64 5.56
CA VAL A 344 -25.26 5.61 4.95
C VAL A 344 -24.67 6.52 6.03
N TYR A 345 -23.36 6.67 6.07
CA TYR A 345 -22.68 7.59 6.98
C TYR A 345 -22.70 9.02 6.43
N ALA A 346 -22.79 10.01 7.31
CA ALA A 346 -22.86 11.41 6.90
C ALA A 346 -21.50 11.95 6.39
N ASP A 347 -20.42 11.47 6.99
CA ASP A 347 -19.02 11.73 6.66
C ASP A 347 -18.15 10.67 7.36
N CYS A 348 -16.92 10.46 6.91
CA CYS A 348 -15.93 9.57 7.54
C CYS A 348 -14.56 10.23 7.52
N ASN A 349 -13.93 10.36 8.69
CA ASN A 349 -12.65 11.05 8.87
C ASN A 349 -11.64 10.13 9.55
N SER A 350 -10.36 10.27 9.24
CA SER A 350 -9.31 9.51 9.94
C SER A 350 -9.15 9.93 11.40
N ILE A 351 -8.79 8.97 12.26
CA ILE A 351 -8.54 9.17 13.69
C ILE A 351 -7.22 8.51 14.12
N ASP A 352 -6.55 9.09 15.12
CA ASP A 352 -5.45 8.42 15.82
C ASP A 352 -5.98 7.76 17.11
N THR A 353 -6.05 6.43 17.08
CA THR A 353 -6.40 5.57 18.23
C THR A 353 -5.18 5.03 18.97
N GLY A 354 -3.96 5.26 18.46
CA GLY A 354 -2.72 4.63 18.90
C GLY A 354 -2.47 3.24 18.29
N VAL A 355 -3.41 2.66 17.55
CA VAL A 355 -3.26 1.32 16.93
C VAL A 355 -2.48 1.40 15.62
N LEU A 356 -2.87 2.32 14.75
CA LEU A 356 -2.17 2.65 13.51
C LEU A 356 -1.26 3.85 13.74
N HIS A 357 -0.32 4.12 12.84
CA HIS A 357 0.34 5.41 12.79
C HIS A 357 -0.69 6.52 12.43
N SER A 358 -0.55 7.70 13.05
CA SER A 358 -1.36 8.88 12.67
C SER A 358 -1.03 9.30 11.24
N LYS A 359 -2.01 9.81 10.49
CA LYS A 359 -1.76 10.43 9.18
C LYS A 359 -0.76 11.58 9.25
N ASP A 360 -0.69 12.26 10.39
CA ASP A 360 0.20 13.39 10.62
C ASP A 360 1.68 13.00 10.50
N ARG A 361 2.03 11.73 10.77
CA ARG A 361 3.38 11.17 10.54
C ARG A 361 3.82 11.36 9.08
N TYR A 362 2.93 11.04 8.15
CA TYR A 362 3.20 11.15 6.71
C TYR A 362 3.16 12.60 6.26
N LEU A 363 2.20 13.38 6.77
CA LEU A 363 2.10 14.81 6.44
C LEU A 363 3.31 15.60 6.90
N THR A 364 3.82 15.37 8.12
CA THR A 364 5.05 16.03 8.58
C THR A 364 6.24 15.67 7.69
N TYR A 365 6.39 14.43 7.24
CA TYR A 365 7.49 14.10 6.33
C TYR A 365 7.31 14.71 4.93
N LEU A 366 6.13 14.58 4.33
CA LEU A 366 5.89 15.07 2.96
C LEU A 366 5.81 16.61 2.89
N GLN A 367 5.17 17.26 3.85
CA GLN A 367 4.92 18.70 3.86
C GLN A 367 6.02 19.49 4.59
N ASP A 368 6.36 19.12 5.82
CA ASP A 368 7.32 19.89 6.61
C ASP A 368 8.76 19.60 6.17
N GLU A 369 9.15 18.32 6.04
CA GLU A 369 10.52 17.97 5.64
C GLU A 369 10.77 18.08 4.13
N LEU A 370 9.99 17.40 3.28
CA LEU A 370 10.25 17.41 1.83
C LEU A 370 9.85 18.74 1.17
N ILE A 371 8.60 19.19 1.31
CA ILE A 371 8.15 20.43 0.65
C ILE A 371 8.78 21.66 1.32
N ALA A 372 8.58 21.88 2.63
CA ALA A 372 8.92 23.15 3.27
C ALA A 372 10.42 23.29 3.60
N HIS A 373 11.07 22.25 4.13
CA HIS A 373 12.48 22.31 4.52
C HIS A 373 13.43 22.03 3.34
N GLN A 374 13.17 21.01 2.51
CA GLN A 374 14.02 20.65 1.37
C GLN A 374 13.64 21.35 0.04
N ASN A 375 12.51 22.07 -0.02
CA ASN A 375 12.01 22.70 -1.25
C ASN A 375 11.87 21.70 -2.41
N LYS A 376 11.47 20.46 -2.08
CA LYS A 376 11.18 19.38 -3.04
C LYS A 376 9.74 19.51 -3.52
N GLU A 377 9.54 19.26 -4.81
CA GLU A 377 8.19 19.11 -5.32
C GLU A 377 7.70 17.69 -5.00
N VAL A 378 6.63 17.55 -4.21
CA VAL A 378 5.99 16.27 -3.91
C VAL A 378 4.59 16.28 -4.51
N ILE A 379 4.23 15.22 -5.25
CA ILE A 379 2.91 15.03 -5.86
C ILE A 379 2.46 13.57 -5.66
N MET A 380 1.14 13.34 -5.67
CA MET A 380 0.55 12.04 -5.35
C MET A 380 -0.58 11.67 -6.33
N LEU A 381 -0.55 10.43 -6.81
CA LEU A 381 -1.63 9.75 -7.49
C LEU A 381 -2.15 8.64 -6.57
N GLY A 382 -3.44 8.63 -6.28
CA GLY A 382 -4.14 7.47 -5.76
C GLY A 382 -4.94 6.80 -6.87
N ILE A 383 -4.73 5.49 -7.08
CA ILE A 383 -5.72 4.64 -7.77
C ILE A 383 -6.34 3.78 -6.66
N LEU A 384 -7.51 4.19 -6.19
CA LEU A 384 -8.05 3.78 -4.88
C LEU A 384 -9.52 3.37 -4.98
N GLY A 385 -10.09 2.85 -3.87
CA GLY A 385 -11.50 2.46 -3.77
C GLY A 385 -12.53 3.61 -3.78
N VAL A 386 -12.54 4.40 -4.85
CA VAL A 386 -13.55 5.42 -5.15
C VAL A 386 -14.38 5.03 -6.38
N PRO A 387 -15.62 5.51 -6.55
CA PRO A 387 -16.40 5.26 -7.77
C PRO A 387 -15.66 5.74 -9.04
N PRO A 388 -15.94 5.18 -10.23
CA PRO A 388 -15.39 5.65 -11.50
C PRO A 388 -15.47 7.17 -11.68
N VAL A 389 -14.41 7.77 -12.21
CA VAL A 389 -14.42 9.19 -12.60
C VAL A 389 -15.20 9.34 -13.91
N THR A 390 -16.06 10.36 -13.99
CA THR A 390 -17.00 10.54 -15.12
C THR A 390 -16.73 11.79 -15.95
N ALA A 391 -15.87 12.69 -15.46
CA ALA A 391 -15.32 13.81 -16.21
C ALA A 391 -14.03 14.32 -15.55
N HIS A 392 -13.09 14.78 -16.36
CA HIS A 392 -11.84 15.43 -15.97
C HIS A 392 -11.78 16.86 -16.52
N ASN A 393 -10.85 17.66 -16.02
CA ASN A 393 -10.54 18.97 -16.60
C ASN A 393 -9.94 18.80 -18.01
N ASP A 394 -10.32 19.65 -18.98
CA ASP A 394 -9.79 19.63 -20.37
C ASP A 394 -8.32 20.08 -20.46
N LEU A 395 -7.76 20.64 -19.39
CA LEU A 395 -6.41 21.19 -19.32
C LEU A 395 -5.60 20.53 -18.18
N PRO A 396 -4.25 20.44 -18.30
CA PRO A 396 -3.39 20.01 -17.21
C PRO A 396 -3.67 20.83 -15.93
N PRO A 397 -3.76 20.18 -14.75
CA PRO A 397 -3.37 18.80 -14.48
C PRO A 397 -4.37 17.69 -14.84
N PHE A 398 -5.47 17.96 -15.54
CA PHE A 398 -6.50 16.98 -15.91
C PHE A 398 -7.18 16.31 -14.71
N GLU A 399 -7.36 17.06 -13.61
CA GLU A 399 -7.96 16.55 -12.38
C GLU A 399 -9.44 16.15 -12.56
N PRO A 400 -9.95 15.15 -11.79
CA PRO A 400 -11.35 14.79 -11.75
C PRO A 400 -12.29 15.97 -11.44
N THR A 401 -13.36 16.11 -12.23
CA THR A 401 -14.39 17.16 -12.08
C THR A 401 -15.81 16.62 -11.88
N ALA A 402 -16.04 15.32 -12.08
CA ALA A 402 -17.26 14.60 -11.69
C ALA A 402 -16.99 13.10 -11.50
N GLY A 403 -17.77 12.39 -10.67
CA GLY A 403 -17.45 11.01 -10.26
C GLY A 403 -16.32 10.96 -9.23
N GLY A 404 -15.64 9.81 -9.11
CA GLY A 404 -14.51 9.69 -8.20
C GLY A 404 -14.88 9.96 -6.75
N VAL A 405 -13.98 10.66 -6.06
CA VAL A 405 -14.17 11.17 -4.69
C VAL A 405 -15.48 11.94 -4.49
N MET A 406 -15.98 12.68 -5.49
CA MET A 406 -17.20 13.50 -5.34
C MET A 406 -18.48 12.68 -5.24
N ASP A 407 -18.49 11.47 -5.80
CA ASP A 407 -19.61 10.53 -5.76
C ASP A 407 -19.38 9.39 -4.75
N LEU A 408 -18.27 9.41 -4.00
CA LEU A 408 -17.96 8.42 -2.96
C LEU A 408 -18.99 8.47 -1.82
N VAL A 409 -19.60 7.32 -1.51
CA VAL A 409 -20.57 7.18 -0.43
C VAL A 409 -20.08 6.14 0.58
N TYR A 410 -19.77 6.59 1.79
CA TYR A 410 -19.50 5.71 2.92
C TYR A 410 -20.81 5.11 3.43
N ARG A 411 -20.88 3.78 3.53
CA ARG A 411 -22.09 3.06 3.97
C ARG A 411 -21.76 1.65 4.45
N GLN A 412 -22.70 1.02 5.14
CA GLN A 412 -22.65 -0.40 5.48
C GLN A 412 -22.83 -1.28 4.23
N TRP A 413 -22.43 -2.55 4.34
CA TRP A 413 -22.70 -3.56 3.32
C TRP A 413 -24.22 -3.80 3.14
N ILE A 414 -24.66 -3.89 1.89
CA ILE A 414 -26.06 -4.14 1.49
C ILE A 414 -26.20 -5.59 1.03
N ASP A 415 -27.16 -6.30 1.63
CA ASP A 415 -27.35 -7.72 1.35
C ASP A 415 -28.03 -7.98 0.00
N GLY A 416 -27.66 -9.09 -0.64
CA GLY A 416 -28.15 -9.50 -1.96
C GLY A 416 -27.16 -9.23 -3.09
N ALA A 417 -27.46 -9.80 -4.25
CA ALA A 417 -26.54 -9.79 -5.39
C ALA A 417 -26.41 -8.41 -6.04
N TYR A 418 -25.18 -8.04 -6.41
CA TYR A 418 -24.89 -6.84 -7.18
C TYR A 418 -25.65 -6.82 -8.54
N PRO A 419 -26.19 -5.67 -9.00
CA PRO A 419 -26.12 -4.32 -8.40
C PRO A 419 -27.29 -3.98 -7.45
N ALA A 420 -28.06 -4.97 -6.98
CA ALA A 420 -29.18 -4.72 -6.05
C ALA A 420 -28.75 -4.73 -4.57
N GLY A 421 -27.62 -5.38 -4.28
CA GLY A 421 -26.82 -5.25 -3.06
C GLY A 421 -25.34 -5.28 -3.44
N ASP A 422 -24.46 -5.67 -2.52
CA ASP A 422 -23.01 -5.64 -2.73
C ASP A 422 -22.38 -7.01 -2.96
N ILE A 423 -23.13 -8.11 -2.80
CA ILE A 423 -22.55 -9.45 -2.90
C ILE A 423 -22.30 -9.81 -4.37
N LEU A 424 -21.05 -10.07 -4.72
CA LEU A 424 -20.66 -10.39 -6.09
C LEU A 424 -21.30 -11.71 -6.57
N PRO A 425 -21.75 -11.80 -7.83
CA PRO A 425 -22.29 -13.04 -8.39
C PRO A 425 -21.30 -14.22 -8.32
N GLY A 426 -21.66 -15.23 -7.53
CA GLY A 426 -20.84 -16.42 -7.27
C GLY A 426 -20.26 -16.45 -5.86
N ASP A 427 -20.18 -15.30 -5.19
CA ASP A 427 -19.94 -15.21 -3.76
C ASP A 427 -21.19 -15.72 -3.00
N ASN A 428 -20.97 -16.57 -1.99
CA ASN A 428 -22.03 -17.15 -1.15
C ASN A 428 -22.10 -16.47 0.24
N SER A 429 -21.37 -15.37 0.41
CA SER A 429 -21.35 -14.54 1.62
C SER A 429 -22.65 -13.74 1.79
N THR A 430 -22.74 -13.04 2.92
CA THR A 430 -23.83 -12.09 3.24
C THR A 430 -23.23 -10.74 3.58
N ALA A 431 -24.03 -9.68 3.57
CA ALA A 431 -23.56 -8.36 4.00
C ALA A 431 -22.94 -8.37 5.41
N ALA A 432 -23.51 -9.13 6.34
CA ALA A 432 -22.97 -9.27 7.70
C ALA A 432 -21.61 -10.00 7.75
N LYS A 433 -21.35 -10.90 6.79
CA LYS A 433 -20.04 -11.57 6.65
C LYS A 433 -18.99 -10.62 6.08
N LYS A 434 -19.38 -9.80 5.09
CA LYS A 434 -18.52 -8.78 4.49
C LYS A 434 -18.22 -7.63 5.44
N GLU A 435 -19.19 -7.16 6.22
CA GLU A 435 -18.94 -6.19 7.30
C GLU A 435 -17.95 -6.78 8.32
N PHE A 436 -18.08 -8.07 8.69
CA PHE A 436 -17.09 -8.74 9.53
C PHE A 436 -15.68 -8.84 8.90
N GLU A 437 -15.57 -8.96 7.58
CA GLU A 437 -14.29 -9.04 6.88
C GLU A 437 -13.62 -7.65 6.73
N PHE A 438 -14.37 -6.62 6.33
CA PHE A 438 -13.83 -5.32 5.88
C PHE A 438 -14.27 -4.09 6.71
N GLY A 439 -15.26 -4.20 7.58
CA GLY A 439 -15.70 -3.12 8.50
C GLY A 439 -16.55 -2.01 7.88
N VAL A 440 -16.55 -1.86 6.55
CA VAL A 440 -17.38 -0.90 5.80
C VAL A 440 -17.72 -1.45 4.42
N GLY A 441 -18.87 -1.04 3.88
CA GLY A 441 -19.29 -1.35 2.51
C GLY A 441 -18.34 -0.77 1.45
N PRO A 442 -18.36 -1.32 0.23
CA PRO A 442 -17.40 -0.98 -0.81
C PRO A 442 -17.57 0.46 -1.30
N GLY A 443 -16.44 1.14 -1.50
CA GLY A 443 -16.37 2.47 -2.12
C GLY A 443 -16.58 2.40 -3.63
N CYS A 444 -16.21 1.29 -4.27
CA CYS A 444 -16.55 1.00 -5.66
C CYS A 444 -16.72 -0.50 -5.96
N THR A 445 -17.29 -0.81 -7.11
CA THR A 445 -17.39 -2.17 -7.66
C THR A 445 -17.16 -2.09 -9.17
N GLY A 446 -16.15 -2.79 -9.67
CA GLY A 446 -15.75 -2.75 -11.08
C GLY A 446 -16.50 -3.77 -11.94
N GLU A 447 -16.86 -3.37 -13.16
CA GLU A 447 -17.48 -4.24 -14.17
C GLU A 447 -16.86 -4.00 -15.56
N ASN A 448 -16.51 -5.07 -16.26
CA ASN A 448 -15.92 -5.03 -17.61
C ASN A 448 -16.92 -4.70 -18.75
N GLY A 449 -18.09 -4.14 -18.42
CA GLY A 449 -19.16 -3.80 -19.36
C GLY A 449 -19.84 -4.98 -20.08
N MET A 450 -19.46 -6.22 -19.74
CA MET A 450 -20.05 -7.45 -20.28
C MET A 450 -20.73 -8.31 -19.19
N GLY A 451 -20.98 -7.75 -18.00
CA GLY A 451 -21.50 -8.49 -16.84
C GLY A 451 -20.47 -9.33 -16.10
N GLY A 452 -19.17 -9.14 -16.37
CA GLY A 452 -18.07 -9.71 -15.58
C GLY A 452 -17.49 -8.67 -14.64
N PHE A 453 -17.24 -9.07 -13.39
CA PHE A 453 -16.69 -8.20 -12.35
C PHE A 453 -15.19 -8.13 -12.44
N THR A 454 -14.64 -6.95 -12.16
CA THR A 454 -13.20 -6.73 -12.15
C THR A 454 -12.64 -6.45 -10.76
N GLY A 455 -13.50 -6.19 -9.76
CA GLY A 455 -13.07 -5.99 -8.37
C GLY A 455 -14.11 -5.31 -7.48
N GLN A 456 -13.79 -5.22 -6.18
CA GLN A 456 -14.46 -4.37 -5.19
C GLN A 456 -13.41 -3.80 -4.25
N ALA A 457 -13.51 -2.50 -3.97
CA ALA A 457 -12.51 -1.80 -3.17
C ALA A 457 -13.14 -1.01 -2.01
N ILE A 458 -12.40 -0.91 -0.92
CA ILE A 458 -12.78 -0.27 0.33
C ILE A 458 -12.51 1.25 0.25
N PRO A 459 -13.37 2.12 0.84
CA PRO A 459 -13.18 3.56 0.79
C PRO A 459 -11.82 4.00 1.39
N PRO A 460 -10.99 4.80 0.70
CA PRO A 460 -9.59 4.97 1.06
C PRO A 460 -9.33 6.16 2.01
N VAL A 461 -10.15 6.35 3.05
CA VAL A 461 -10.22 7.58 3.89
C VAL A 461 -8.84 8.15 4.25
N ARG A 462 -7.96 7.32 4.85
CA ARG A 462 -6.64 7.74 5.33
C ARG A 462 -5.70 8.15 4.19
N VAL A 463 -5.66 7.39 3.09
CA VAL A 463 -4.81 7.68 1.92
C VAL A 463 -5.30 8.91 1.17
N LYS A 464 -6.63 9.02 0.98
CA LYS A 464 -7.31 10.18 0.42
C LYS A 464 -6.95 11.46 1.17
N GLU A 465 -7.08 11.46 2.50
CA GLU A 465 -6.77 12.63 3.33
C GLU A 465 -5.29 13.04 3.26
N VAL A 466 -4.36 12.08 3.22
CA VAL A 466 -2.93 12.39 3.04
C VAL A 466 -2.66 13.01 1.67
N CYS A 467 -3.27 12.46 0.60
CA CYS A 467 -3.16 12.98 -0.74
C CYS A 467 -3.74 14.40 -0.84
N GLU A 468 -5.02 14.58 -0.50
CA GLU A 468 -5.73 15.86 -0.64
C GLU A 468 -5.09 16.99 0.17
N ALA A 469 -4.48 16.68 1.33
CA ALA A 469 -3.77 17.66 2.14
C ALA A 469 -2.54 18.26 1.43
N LEU A 470 -1.98 17.60 0.42
CA LEU A 470 -0.89 18.16 -0.41
C LEU A 470 -1.36 19.31 -1.31
N ASN A 471 -2.66 19.45 -1.59
CA ASN A 471 -3.16 20.51 -2.46
C ASN A 471 -3.08 21.90 -1.78
N GLU A 472 -2.77 22.93 -2.57
CA GLU A 472 -2.82 24.33 -2.17
C GLU A 472 -3.92 25.06 -2.99
N ASP A 473 -4.39 26.23 -2.55
CA ASP A 473 -5.53 26.96 -3.15
C ASP A 473 -5.41 27.18 -4.68
N ASP A 474 -4.19 27.29 -5.20
CA ASP A 474 -3.86 27.49 -6.62
C ASP A 474 -2.99 26.38 -7.23
N LYS A 475 -2.75 25.27 -6.49
CA LYS A 475 -1.84 24.19 -6.92
C LYS A 475 -2.35 22.80 -6.53
N ILE A 476 -2.79 22.07 -7.54
CA ILE A 476 -3.13 20.64 -7.41
C ILE A 476 -1.84 19.82 -7.39
N ARG A 477 -1.64 19.06 -6.31
CA ARG A 477 -0.56 18.08 -6.12
C ARG A 477 -1.08 16.64 -6.00
N CYS A 478 -2.37 16.48 -5.76
CA CYS A 478 -3.04 15.19 -5.57
C CYS A 478 -4.07 14.92 -6.67
N CYS A 479 -4.05 13.70 -7.19
CA CYS A 479 -5.09 13.15 -8.04
C CYS A 479 -5.58 11.80 -7.49
N ILE A 480 -6.90 11.56 -7.52
CA ILE A 480 -7.49 10.31 -7.03
C ILE A 480 -8.46 9.77 -8.07
N GLU A 481 -8.16 8.57 -8.55
CA GLU A 481 -8.88 7.83 -9.57
C GLU A 481 -9.37 6.50 -9.00
N SER A 482 -10.31 5.88 -9.70
CA SER A 482 -10.93 4.61 -9.27
C SER A 482 -10.06 3.42 -9.65
N ILE A 483 -9.78 2.55 -8.67
CA ILE A 483 -9.17 1.24 -8.92
C ILE A 483 -10.14 0.26 -9.59
N CYS A 484 -11.45 0.50 -9.47
CA CYS A 484 -12.50 -0.30 -10.10
C CYS A 484 -12.65 -0.03 -11.62
N ASP A 485 -11.88 0.91 -12.20
CA ASP A 485 -11.85 1.14 -13.65
C ASP A 485 -10.98 0.11 -14.37
N THR A 486 -11.30 -0.13 -15.65
CA THR A 486 -10.56 -1.09 -16.50
C THR A 486 -9.48 -0.43 -17.36
N ASP A 487 -9.33 0.88 -17.26
CA ASP A 487 -8.40 1.70 -18.03
C ASP A 487 -7.86 2.81 -17.11
N PHE A 488 -6.55 2.83 -16.89
CA PHE A 488 -5.88 3.81 -16.04
C PHE A 488 -5.14 4.89 -16.85
N SER A 489 -5.50 5.05 -18.14
CA SER A 489 -4.91 6.09 -18.99
C SER A 489 -5.22 7.51 -18.52
N ASP A 490 -6.39 7.75 -17.93
CA ASP A 490 -6.74 9.03 -17.30
C ASP A 490 -5.93 9.27 -16.02
N ALA A 491 -5.71 8.24 -15.19
CA ALA A 491 -4.83 8.32 -14.01
C ALA A 491 -3.38 8.69 -14.37
N ILE A 492 -2.85 8.07 -15.43
CA ILE A 492 -1.55 8.43 -16.00
C ILE A 492 -1.56 9.85 -16.59
N GLY A 493 -2.66 10.22 -17.25
CA GLY A 493 -2.89 11.56 -17.78
C GLY A 493 -2.83 12.62 -16.68
N CYS A 494 -3.52 12.38 -15.57
CA CYS A 494 -3.56 13.28 -14.43
C CYS A 494 -2.17 13.43 -13.77
N LEU A 495 -1.52 12.30 -13.45
CA LEU A 495 -0.17 12.29 -12.87
C LEU A 495 0.84 13.04 -13.74
N THR A 496 0.86 12.75 -15.04
CA THR A 496 1.79 13.41 -15.98
C THR A 496 1.39 14.85 -16.31
N GLY A 497 0.11 15.18 -16.19
CA GLY A 497 -0.41 16.55 -16.20
C GLY A 497 0.12 17.39 -15.04
N ILE A 498 0.12 16.86 -13.81
CA ILE A 498 0.73 17.53 -12.65
C ILE A 498 2.25 17.70 -12.85
N ILE A 499 2.96 16.66 -13.33
CA ILE A 499 4.40 16.80 -13.65
C ILE A 499 4.62 17.92 -14.70
N GLN A 500 3.76 18.00 -15.71
CA GLN A 500 3.85 19.03 -16.75
C GLN A 500 3.59 20.44 -16.21
N THR A 501 2.67 20.66 -15.26
CA THR A 501 2.44 21.99 -14.66
C THR A 501 3.55 22.42 -13.70
N VAL A 502 4.32 21.48 -13.15
CA VAL A 502 5.56 21.79 -12.39
C VAL A 502 6.68 22.24 -13.33
N VAL A 503 6.84 21.58 -14.49
CA VAL A 503 7.89 21.89 -15.46
C VAL A 503 7.59 23.17 -16.25
N ASP A 504 6.36 23.31 -16.79
CA ASP A 504 5.85 24.52 -17.43
C ASP A 504 4.62 25.05 -16.69
N PRO A 505 4.80 25.92 -15.68
CA PRO A 505 3.68 26.51 -14.97
C PRO A 505 2.77 27.35 -15.89
N PRO A 506 1.43 27.24 -15.75
CA PRO A 506 0.50 28.06 -16.54
C PRO A 506 0.73 29.57 -16.30
N LYS A 507 0.59 30.35 -17.39
CA LYS A 507 1.03 31.75 -17.53
C LYS A 507 -0.02 32.80 -17.19
#